data_AF-A0A6A6K7Y4-F1
#
_entry.id   AF-A0A6A6K7Y4-F1
#
_cell.length_a   1.000
_cell.length_b   1.000
_cell.length_c   1.000
_cell.angle_alpha   90.00
_cell.angle_beta   90.00
_cell.angle_gamma   90.00
#
_symmetry.space_group_name_H-M   'P 1'
#
loop_
_entity.id
_entity.type
_entity.pdbx_description
1 polymer ?
#
loop_
_entity_poly.entity_id
_entity_poly.type
_entity_poly.pdbx_seq_one_letter_code
_entity_poly.pdbx_strand_id
1 'polypeptide(L)'
;MEWKWSDDDLIERFNQLSRQERAKFNIELLRNFNNVDLHYTVVTILMAIKSVPKVPAIRSTNDVKEILQCLKTIDNCKILALEVLWTPQDENDTLSEQELLTNYPSLRSITTS
;
A
#
# COMPACT_ATOMS: atom_id res chain seq x y z
N MET A 1 -15.48 -20.39 17.11
CA MET A 1 -16.46 -19.39 16.66
C MET A 1 -15.71 -18.40 15.81
N GLU A 2 -15.71 -18.59 14.49
CA GLU A 2 -15.05 -17.66 13.56
C GLU A 2 -15.91 -16.40 13.45
N TRP A 3 -15.41 -15.28 13.95
CA TRP A 3 -16.08 -13.99 13.76
C TRP A 3 -15.92 -13.57 12.31
N LYS A 4 -16.98 -13.71 11.52
CA LYS A 4 -17.06 -13.22 10.15
C LYS A 4 -17.48 -11.75 10.20
N TRP A 5 -16.56 -10.85 9.83
CA TRP A 5 -16.85 -9.42 9.71
C TRP A 5 -18.00 -9.19 8.72
N SER A 6 -18.84 -8.19 8.99
CA SER A 6 -19.87 -7.77 8.04
C SER A 6 -19.26 -6.96 6.88
N ASP A 7 -20.03 -6.78 5.81
CA ASP A 7 -19.61 -5.92 4.69
C ASP A 7 -19.37 -4.48 5.16
N ASP A 8 -20.19 -3.98 6.11
CA ASP A 8 -20.04 -2.64 6.68
C ASP A 8 -18.76 -2.51 7.52
N ASP A 9 -18.44 -3.52 8.34
CA ASP A 9 -17.18 -3.54 9.12
C ASP A 9 -15.95 -3.48 8.21
N LEU A 10 -16.00 -4.20 7.08
CA LEU A 10 -14.92 -4.20 6.08
C LEU A 10 -14.77 -2.83 5.42
N ILE A 11 -15.88 -2.17 5.07
CA ILE A 11 -15.89 -0.84 4.46
C ILE A 11 -15.41 0.21 5.46
N GLU A 12 -15.85 0.14 6.72
CA GLU A 12 -15.40 1.07 7.76
C GLU A 12 -13.89 0.95 7.99
N ARG A 13 -13.37 -0.28 8.08
CA ARG A 13 -11.94 -0.52 8.22
C ARG A 13 -11.16 -0.02 7.01
N PHE A 14 -11.67 -0.24 5.80
CA PHE A 14 -11.07 0.28 4.57
C PHE A 14 -10.97 1.82 4.62
N ASN A 15 -12.06 2.50 4.96
CA ASN A 15 -12.09 3.97 5.07
C ASN A 15 -11.12 4.49 6.14
N GLN A 16 -10.99 3.77 7.26
CA GLN A 16 -10.00 4.09 8.29
C GLN A 16 -8.57 4.01 7.74
N LEU A 17 -8.19 2.91 7.08
CA LEU A 17 -6.86 2.72 6.49
C LEU A 17 -6.59 3.74 5.39
N SER A 18 -7.57 3.99 4.52
CA SER A 18 -7.50 5.00 3.46
C SER A 18 -7.17 6.39 4.01
N ARG A 19 -7.80 6.80 5.13
CA ARG A 19 -7.48 8.07 5.81
C ARG A 19 -6.08 8.07 6.43
N GLN A 20 -5.65 6.96 7.02
CA GLN A 20 -4.31 6.85 7.60
C GLN A 20 -3.21 6.97 6.54
N GLU A 21 -3.40 6.36 5.38
CA GLU A 21 -2.45 6.50 4.27
C GLU A 21 -2.43 7.94 3.74
N ARG A 22 -3.59 8.56 3.49
CA ARG A 22 -3.64 9.96 3.04
C ARG A 22 -3.10 10.96 4.07
N ALA A 23 -3.17 10.65 5.37
CA ALA A 23 -2.59 11.50 6.41
C ALA A 23 -1.06 11.62 6.30
N LYS A 24 -0.39 10.62 5.71
CA LYS A 24 1.07 10.65 5.47
C LYS A 24 1.46 11.67 4.40
N PHE A 25 0.54 12.07 3.53
CA PHE A 25 0.79 13.05 2.47
C PHE A 25 1.06 14.46 3.04
N ASN A 26 0.44 14.80 4.18
CA ASN A 26 0.59 16.12 4.79
C ASN A 26 1.98 16.35 5.41
N ILE A 27 2.80 15.31 5.59
CA ILE A 27 4.15 15.41 6.18
C ILE A 27 5.20 15.80 5.11
N GLU A 28 4.87 15.67 3.82
CA GLU A 28 5.78 15.93 2.68
C GLU A 28 6.06 17.42 2.44
N LEU A 29 5.29 18.32 3.07
CA LEU A 29 5.40 19.78 2.89
C LEU A 29 6.63 20.43 3.56
N LEU A 30 7.49 19.67 4.25
CA LEU A 30 8.69 20.16 4.96
C LEU A 30 9.99 19.69 4.28
N ARG A 31 10.10 19.89 2.97
CA ARG A 31 11.21 19.34 2.17
C ARG A 31 12.56 20.00 2.49
N ASN A 32 13.52 19.17 2.91
CA ASN A 32 14.94 19.52 3.01
C ASN A 32 15.61 19.44 1.62
N PHE A 33 16.27 20.51 1.19
CA PHE A 33 17.04 20.61 -0.05
C PHE A 33 18.41 19.88 0.03
N ASN A 34 18.44 18.62 0.46
CA ASN A 34 19.69 17.85 0.52
C ASN A 34 19.74 16.80 -0.60
N ASN A 35 20.42 17.20 -1.68
CA ASN A 35 20.78 16.42 -2.85
C ASN A 35 21.68 15.22 -2.48
N VAL A 36 21.13 13.99 -2.35
CA VAL A 36 21.88 12.73 -2.56
C VAL A 36 20.94 11.57 -2.99
N ASP A 37 20.75 11.43 -4.30
CA ASP A 37 20.77 10.21 -5.15
C ASP A 37 19.96 8.91 -4.84
N LEU A 38 18.86 8.93 -4.11
CA LEU A 38 17.85 7.86 -4.19
C LEU A 38 16.42 8.43 -4.12
N HIS A 39 15.65 8.20 -5.18
CA HIS A 39 14.28 8.68 -5.32
C HIS A 39 13.31 7.50 -5.21
N TYR A 40 12.50 7.49 -4.14
CA TYR A 40 11.50 6.45 -3.93
C TYR A 40 10.09 6.98 -4.15
N THR A 41 9.24 6.13 -4.73
CA THR A 41 7.79 6.28 -4.75
C THR A 41 7.19 5.07 -4.07
N VAL A 42 6.29 5.29 -3.12
CA VAL A 42 5.53 4.23 -2.47
C VAL A 42 4.19 4.10 -3.15
N VAL A 43 3.79 2.88 -3.50
CA VAL A 43 2.44 2.57 -4.00
C VAL A 43 1.72 1.74 -2.94
N THR A 44 0.59 2.24 -2.46
CA THR A 44 -0.27 1.56 -1.49
C THR A 44 -1.56 1.11 -2.18
N ILE A 45 -1.80 -0.20 -2.19
CA ILE A 45 -3.05 -0.80 -2.69
C ILE A 45 -3.87 -1.24 -1.49
N LEU A 46 -5.04 -0.62 -1.30
CA LEU A 46 -6.01 -1.00 -0.29
C LEU A 46 -7.18 -1.70 -0.98
N MET A 47 -7.60 -2.86 -0.48
CA MET A 47 -8.72 -3.61 -1.04
C MET A 47 -9.54 -4.25 0.07
N ALA A 48 -10.85 -4.00 0.07
CA ALA A 48 -11.81 -4.69 0.92
C ALA A 48 -12.53 -5.76 0.10
N ILE A 49 -12.38 -7.03 0.50
CA ILE A 49 -12.96 -8.18 -0.20
C ILE A 49 -13.67 -9.10 0.77
N LYS A 50 -14.80 -9.68 0.35
CA LYS A 50 -15.63 -10.59 1.16
C LYS A 50 -14.91 -11.90 1.52
N SER A 51 -13.92 -12.28 0.73
CA SER A 51 -13.09 -13.47 0.96
C SER A 51 -11.72 -13.23 0.36
N VAL A 52 -10.68 -13.35 1.18
CA VAL A 52 -9.30 -13.13 0.77
C VAL A 52 -8.75 -14.41 0.16
N PRO A 53 -8.34 -14.41 -1.13
CA PRO A 53 -7.58 -15.54 -1.67
C PRO A 53 -6.25 -15.67 -0.91
N LYS A 54 -5.67 -16.86 -0.87
CA LYS A 54 -4.42 -17.10 -0.13
C LYS A 54 -3.29 -16.27 -0.76
N VAL A 55 -2.98 -15.12 -0.14
CA VAL A 55 -1.90 -14.24 -0.59
C VAL A 55 -0.57 -14.84 -0.16
N PRO A 56 0.37 -15.13 -1.09
CA PRO A 56 1.69 -15.62 -0.74
C PRO A 56 2.49 -14.57 0.04
N ALA A 57 3.45 -15.01 0.85
CA ALA A 57 4.35 -14.10 1.53
C ALA A 57 5.30 -13.43 0.51
N ILE A 58 5.42 -12.11 0.56
CA ILE A 58 6.30 -11.36 -0.34
C ILE A 58 7.75 -11.49 0.13
N ARG A 59 8.61 -12.10 -0.68
CA ARG A 59 10.06 -12.22 -0.44
C ARG A 59 10.91 -11.77 -1.62
N SER A 60 10.33 -11.73 -2.81
CA SER A 60 10.99 -11.41 -4.07
C SER A 60 10.10 -10.56 -4.98
N THR A 61 10.70 -9.99 -6.03
CA THR A 61 9.97 -9.26 -7.08
C THR A 61 8.94 -10.15 -7.81
N ASN A 62 9.23 -11.46 -7.94
CA ASN A 62 8.28 -12.40 -8.52
C ASN A 62 7.04 -12.57 -7.65
N ASP A 63 7.20 -12.62 -6.32
CA ASP A 63 6.06 -12.72 -5.39
C ASP A 63 5.15 -11.48 -5.50
N VAL A 64 5.73 -10.29 -5.67
CA VAL A 64 4.96 -9.06 -5.91
C VAL A 64 4.13 -9.21 -7.19
N LYS A 65 4.72 -9.70 -8.27
CA LYS A 65 4.02 -9.93 -9.54
C LYS A 65 2.90 -10.97 -9.40
N GLU A 66 3.15 -12.06 -8.68
CA GLU A 66 2.15 -13.11 -8.42
C GLU A 66 0.98 -12.58 -7.60
N ILE A 67 1.23 -11.75 -6.58
CA ILE A 67 0.16 -11.13 -5.79
C ILE A 67 -0.66 -10.19 -6.66
N LEU A 68 -0.03 -9.34 -7.47
CA LEU A 68 -0.76 -8.47 -8.39
C LEU A 68 -1.60 -9.28 -9.39
N GLN A 69 -1.11 -10.42 -9.86
CA GLN A 69 -1.89 -11.34 -10.68
C GLN A 69 -3.04 -11.97 -9.89
N CYS A 70 -2.82 -12.40 -8.66
CA CYS A 70 -3.85 -12.94 -7.78
C CYS A 70 -4.97 -11.92 -7.53
N LEU A 71 -4.62 -10.66 -7.28
CA LEU A 71 -5.59 -9.58 -7.13
C LEU A 71 -6.46 -9.39 -8.39
N LYS A 72 -5.89 -9.56 -9.59
CA LYS A 72 -6.65 -9.52 -10.86
C LYS A 72 -7.62 -10.68 -11.04
N THR A 73 -7.40 -11.81 -10.35
CA THR A 73 -8.31 -12.98 -10.44
C THR A 73 -9.51 -12.89 -9.50
N ILE A 74 -9.56 -11.88 -8.63
CA ILE A 74 -10.68 -11.71 -7.70
C ILE A 74 -11.91 -11.24 -8.49
N ASP A 75 -13.01 -12.00 -8.37
CA ASP A 75 -14.28 -11.63 -8.97
C ASP A 75 -14.75 -10.26 -8.46
N ASN A 76 -15.12 -9.35 -9.37
CA ASN A 76 -15.60 -8.01 -9.00
C ASN A 76 -16.75 -8.05 -7.98
N CYS A 77 -17.62 -9.08 -8.04
CA CYS A 77 -18.73 -9.26 -7.09
C CYS A 77 -18.29 -9.49 -5.63
N LYS A 78 -17.02 -9.84 -5.41
CA LYS A 78 -16.43 -10.05 -4.08
C LYS A 78 -15.68 -8.82 -3.58
N ILE A 79 -15.46 -7.82 -4.42
CA ILE A 79 -14.77 -6.57 -4.08
C ILE A 79 -15.80 -5.56 -3.56
N LEU A 80 -15.61 -5.11 -2.32
CA LEU A 80 -16.43 -4.08 -1.69
C LEU A 80 -15.86 -2.68 -1.94
N ALA A 81 -14.53 -2.55 -1.88
CA ALA A 81 -13.81 -1.32 -2.16
C ALA A 81 -12.38 -1.62 -2.63
N LEU A 82 -11.86 -0.75 -3.50
CA LEU A 82 -10.49 -0.79 -3.99
C LEU A 82 -9.99 0.63 -4.14
N GLU A 83 -8.79 0.89 -3.63
CA GLU A 83 -8.12 2.16 -3.79
C GLU A 83 -6.62 1.93 -4.02
N VAL A 84 -6.05 2.74 -4.90
CA VAL A 84 -4.61 2.79 -5.18
C VAL A 84 -4.14 4.21 -4.88
N LEU A 85 -3.14 4.31 -4.02
CA LEU A 85 -2.52 5.55 -3.57
C LEU A 85 -1.04 5.50 -3.94
N TRP A 86 -0.44 6.63 -4.28
CA TRP A 86 1.01 6.75 -4.44
C TRP A 86 1.56 7.92 -3.62
N THR A 87 2.80 7.82 -3.18
CA THR A 87 3.44 8.82 -2.33
C THR A 87 4.87 9.05 -2.81
N PRO A 88 5.28 10.29 -3.13
CA PRO A 88 4.53 11.55 -2.98
C PRO A 88 3.41 11.75 -4.01
N GLN A 89 2.44 12.62 -3.71
CA GLN A 89 1.33 12.92 -4.64
C GLN A 89 1.73 13.85 -5.80
N ASP A 90 2.77 14.68 -5.62
CA ASP A 90 3.35 15.51 -6.68
C ASP A 90 4.32 14.66 -7.51
N GLU A 91 4.13 14.64 -8.83
CA GLU A 91 4.95 13.87 -9.78
C GLU A 91 6.40 14.37 -9.87
N ASN A 92 6.66 15.62 -9.43
CA ASN A 92 8.00 16.19 -9.36
C ASN A 92 8.66 15.97 -7.99
N ASP A 93 7.97 15.29 -7.07
CA ASP A 93 8.44 14.97 -5.74
C ASP A 93 8.75 13.47 -5.62
N THR A 94 9.67 13.17 -4.72
CA THR A 94 10.24 11.86 -4.46
C THR A 94 10.59 11.78 -2.99
N LEU A 95 10.36 10.62 -2.38
CA LEU A 95 10.79 10.35 -1.02
C LEU A 95 12.29 10.08 -1.00
N SER A 96 12.97 10.67 -0.01
CA SER A 96 14.31 10.26 0.40
C SER A 96 14.26 8.92 1.17
N GLU A 97 15.41 8.25 1.27
CA GLU A 97 15.53 7.02 2.07
C GLU A 97 15.11 7.23 3.54
N GLN A 98 15.48 8.38 4.13
CA GLN A 98 15.12 8.71 5.51
C GLN A 98 13.60 8.86 5.69
N GLU A 99 12.92 9.53 4.75
CA GLU A 99 11.46 9.68 4.79
C GLU A 99 10.76 8.33 4.58
N LEU A 100 11.29 7.49 3.70
CA LEU A 100 10.80 6.13 3.49
C LEU A 100 10.86 5.32 4.79
N LEU A 101 12.02 5.31 5.46
CA LEU A 101 12.21 4.56 6.70
C LEU A 101 11.39 5.12 7.87
N THR A 102 11.15 6.43 7.90
CA THR A 102 10.39 7.11 8.96
C THR A 102 8.89 6.91 8.79
N ASN A 103 8.37 7.13 7.58
CA ASN A 103 6.93 7.11 7.30
C ASN A 103 6.41 5.70 6.99
N TYR A 104 7.30 4.79 6.58
CA TYR A 104 6.98 3.42 6.19
C TYR A 104 7.91 2.38 6.83
N PRO A 105 8.01 2.33 8.17
CA PRO A 105 8.93 1.44 8.89
C PRO A 105 8.63 -0.06 8.70
N SER A 106 7.44 -0.40 8.20
CA SER A 106 7.02 -1.78 7.92
C SER A 106 7.42 -2.27 6.53
N LEU A 107 7.90 -1.38 5.65
CA LEU A 107 8.42 -1.78 4.34
C LEU A 107 9.68 -2.63 4.52
N ARG A 108 9.80 -3.64 3.68
CA ARG A 108 10.96 -4.53 3.65
C ARG A 108 11.56 -4.51 2.27
N SER A 109 12.88 -4.45 2.23
CA SER A 109 13.62 -4.68 1.00
C SER A 109 13.39 -6.11 0.53
N ILE A 110 13.04 -6.27 -0.74
CA ILE A 110 12.95 -7.57 -1.41
C ILE A 110 14.22 -7.79 -2.21
N THR A 111 14.82 -8.97 -2.09
CA THR A 111 16.04 -9.29 -2.85
C THR A 111 15.67 -9.62 -4.30
N THR A 112 16.34 -8.97 -5.26
CA THR A 112 16.34 -9.41 -6.66
C THR A 112 17.26 -10.63 -6.77
N SER A 113 16.68 -11.83 -6.79
CA SER A 113 17.39 -13.09 -7.05
C SER A 113 17.44 -13.41 -8.54
#